data_AF-A0A1S3CYK7-F1
#
_entry.id   AF-A0A1S3CYK7-F1
#
_cell.length_a   1.000
_cell.length_b   1.000
_cell.length_c   1.000
_cell.angle_alpha   90.00
_cell.angle_beta   90.00
_cell.angle_gamma   90.00
#
_symmetry.space_group_name_H-M   'P 1'
#
loop_
_entity.id
_entity.type
_entity.pdbx_description
1 polymer ?
#
loop_
_entity_poly.entity_id
_entity_poly.type
_entity_poly.pdbx_seq_one_letter_code
_entity_poly.pdbx_strand_id
1 'polypeptide(L)'
;MSDNIATETMNMKLWKGCFKENLNKFVEQFTESITVDRRLYKEDIEGSIAHVTMLHSCGLVKGEEKDIIIKTLNEIEVDIRENRIELKTELEDIHMNIESELIKRIGKDTLLIA
;
A
#
# COMPACT_ATOMS: atom_id res chain seq x y z
N MET A 1 15.36 24.87 17.34
CA MET A 1 15.83 24.48 16.00
C MET A 1 16.20 23.01 16.02
N SER A 2 15.62 22.09 15.28
CA SER A 2 14.44 22.03 14.42
C SER A 2 14.37 20.55 14.04
N ASP A 3 13.20 19.96 14.23
CA ASP A 3 12.97 18.51 14.24
C ASP A 3 13.22 17.86 12.88
N ASN A 4 14.05 16.81 12.86
CA ASN A 4 14.44 16.05 11.66
C ASN A 4 13.85 14.62 11.66
N ILE A 5 12.70 14.42 12.32
CA ILE A 5 12.15 13.07 12.59
C ILE A 5 11.09 12.63 11.53
N ALA A 6 10.74 13.48 10.56
CA ALA A 6 9.56 13.24 9.73
C ALA A 6 9.76 12.43 8.41
N THR A 7 10.96 11.92 8.10
CA THR A 7 11.27 11.39 6.75
C THR A 7 11.79 9.95 6.68
N GLU A 8 11.53 9.10 7.69
CA GLU A 8 12.11 7.73 7.71
C GLU A 8 11.10 6.57 7.61
N THR A 9 9.79 6.82 7.53
CA THR A 9 8.80 5.71 7.61
C THR A 9 8.24 5.16 6.28
N MET A 10 8.71 5.56 5.10
CA MET A 10 8.05 5.16 3.82
C MET A 10 8.95 4.36 2.87
N ASN A 11 9.86 3.52 3.40
CA ASN A 11 10.68 2.62 2.58
C ASN A 11 11.10 1.34 3.35
N MET A 12 10.16 0.74 4.08
CA MET A 12 10.37 -0.55 4.74
C MET A 12 9.80 -1.66 3.87
N LYS A 13 10.66 -2.27 3.05
CA LYS A 13 10.36 -3.55 2.41
C LYS A 13 10.02 -4.57 3.51
N LEU A 14 8.93 -5.33 3.33
CA LEU A 14 8.37 -6.23 4.36
C LEU A 14 9.40 -7.26 4.89
N TRP A 15 10.38 -7.63 4.07
CA TRP A 15 11.42 -8.61 4.39
C TRP A 15 12.74 -8.01 4.89
N LYS A 16 12.84 -6.67 5.00
CA LYS A 16 14.06 -5.95 5.47
C LYS A 16 14.45 -6.30 6.91
N GLY A 17 13.54 -6.85 7.71
CA GLY A 17 13.85 -7.35 9.06
C GLY A 17 14.84 -8.52 9.09
N CYS A 18 15.00 -9.25 7.98
CA CYS A 18 15.87 -10.42 7.88
C CYS A 18 17.31 -10.12 7.43
N PHE A 19 17.57 -8.93 6.87
CA PHE A 19 18.86 -8.60 6.25
C PHE A 19 19.39 -7.24 6.73
N LYS A 20 20.68 -7.17 7.07
CA LYS A 20 21.32 -5.95 7.59
C LYS A 20 21.91 -5.05 6.50
N GLU A 21 22.06 -5.54 5.27
CA GLU A 21 22.71 -4.83 4.17
C GLU A 21 21.69 -4.39 3.11
N ASN A 22 22.01 -3.31 2.39
CA ASN A 22 21.22 -2.89 1.23
C ASN A 22 21.29 -3.96 0.16
N LEU A 23 20.13 -4.41 -0.32
CA LEU A 23 20.04 -5.44 -1.34
C LEU A 23 20.67 -4.96 -2.65
N ASN A 24 21.33 -5.87 -3.35
CA ASN A 24 21.82 -5.59 -4.69
C ASN A 24 20.63 -5.30 -5.63
N LYS A 25 20.73 -4.25 -6.46
CA LYS A 25 19.71 -3.88 -7.47
C LYS A 25 19.25 -5.06 -8.33
N PHE A 26 20.14 -6.01 -8.61
CA PHE A 26 19.78 -7.24 -9.32
C PHE A 26 18.73 -8.06 -8.58
N VAL A 27 18.87 -8.20 -7.25
CA VAL A 27 17.92 -8.96 -6.45
C VAL A 27 16.59 -8.21 -6.38
N GLU A 28 16.60 -6.88 -6.25
CA GLU A 28 15.35 -6.09 -6.26
C GLU A 28 14.57 -6.24 -7.57
N GLN A 29 15.26 -6.21 -8.72
CA GLN A 29 14.65 -6.47 -10.02
C GLN A 29 14.19 -7.92 -10.20
N PHE A 30 14.84 -8.86 -9.52
CA PHE A 30 14.45 -10.26 -9.57
C PHE A 30 13.23 -10.54 -8.69
N THR A 31 13.06 -9.79 -7.60
CA THR A 31 11.97 -9.97 -6.63
C THR A 31 10.74 -9.14 -6.92
N GLU A 32 10.85 -8.03 -7.67
CA GLU A 32 9.67 -7.25 -8.03
C GLU A 32 8.71 -8.06 -8.90
N SER A 33 7.42 -7.94 -8.61
CA SER A 33 6.34 -8.49 -9.41
C SER A 33 5.45 -7.42 -10.03
N ILE A 34 5.63 -6.13 -9.70
CA ILE A 34 4.83 -5.02 -10.22
C ILE A 34 4.76 -4.97 -11.75
N THR A 35 5.85 -5.34 -12.43
CA THR A 35 5.90 -5.38 -13.90
C THR A 35 4.86 -6.34 -14.48
N VAL A 36 4.44 -7.35 -13.72
CA VAL A 36 3.50 -8.41 -14.12
C VAL A 36 2.14 -8.25 -13.43
N ASP A 37 2.14 -8.03 -12.12
CA ASP A 37 0.95 -8.06 -11.27
C ASP A 37 0.14 -6.76 -11.27
N ARG A 38 0.66 -5.66 -11.85
CA ARG A 38 -0.09 -4.39 -11.99
C ARG A 38 -1.48 -4.55 -12.62
N ARG A 39 -1.70 -5.62 -13.39
CA ARG A 39 -2.99 -5.94 -14.01
C ARG A 39 -4.05 -6.40 -13.00
N LEU A 40 -3.62 -6.81 -11.80
CA LEU A 40 -4.42 -7.35 -10.70
C LEU A 40 -4.86 -6.27 -9.69
N TYR A 41 -4.67 -4.99 -10.03
CA TYR A 41 -4.98 -3.88 -9.13
C TYR A 41 -6.45 -3.85 -8.70
N LYS A 42 -7.36 -4.34 -9.55
CA LYS A 42 -8.80 -4.39 -9.22
C LYS A 42 -9.07 -5.46 -8.19
N GLU A 43 -8.50 -6.64 -8.39
CA GLU A 43 -8.64 -7.78 -7.48
C GLU A 43 -8.04 -7.48 -6.10
N ASP A 44 -6.90 -6.78 -6.05
CA ASP A 44 -6.29 -6.32 -4.79
C ASP A 44 -7.17 -5.29 -4.05
N ILE A 45 -7.75 -4.33 -4.79
CA ILE A 45 -8.69 -3.34 -4.22
C ILE A 45 -9.97 -4.01 -3.71
N GLU A 46 -10.57 -4.92 -4.47
CA GLU A 46 -11.75 -5.67 -4.05
C GLU A 46 -11.47 -6.51 -2.80
N GLY A 47 -10.31 -7.18 -2.76
CA GLY A 47 -9.84 -7.92 -1.58
C GLY A 47 -9.68 -7.01 -0.36
N SER A 48 -9.07 -5.84 -0.53
CA SER A 48 -8.88 -4.84 0.52
C SER A 48 -10.22 -4.30 1.06
N ILE A 49 -11.19 -4.03 0.17
CA ILE A 49 -12.56 -3.62 0.55
C ILE A 49 -13.25 -4.72 1.37
N ALA A 50 -13.13 -5.97 0.95
CA ALA A 50 -13.69 -7.10 1.68
C ALA A 50 -13.05 -7.24 3.07
N HIS A 51 -11.73 -7.08 3.15
CA HIS A 51 -11.00 -7.18 4.40
C HIS A 51 -11.38 -6.07 5.38
N VAL A 52 -11.39 -4.79 4.98
CA VAL A 52 -11.80 -3.70 5.89
C VAL A 52 -13.26 -3.83 6.34
N THR A 53 -14.13 -4.37 5.47
CA THR A 53 -15.53 -4.66 5.82
C THR A 53 -15.62 -5.76 6.89
N MET A 54 -14.80 -6.80 6.78
CA MET A 54 -14.67 -7.84 7.81
C MET A 54 -14.11 -7.27 9.11
N LEU A 55 -13.06 -6.44 9.08
CA LEU A 55 -12.48 -5.82 10.28
C LEU A 55 -13.49 -4.96 11.03
N HIS A 56 -14.32 -4.20 10.30
CA HIS A 56 -15.42 -3.45 10.90
C HIS A 56 -16.46 -4.39 11.55
N SER A 57 -16.81 -5.48 10.87
CA SER A 57 -17.75 -6.48 11.40
C SER A 57 -17.25 -7.16 12.68
N CYS A 58 -15.92 -7.29 12.82
CA CYS A 58 -15.25 -7.78 14.02
C CYS A 58 -15.10 -6.70 15.12
N GLY A 59 -15.51 -5.45 14.86
CA GLY A 59 -15.39 -4.33 15.80
C GLY A 59 -13.98 -3.76 15.93
N LEU A 60 -13.07 -4.08 14.99
CA LEU A 60 -11.67 -3.61 15.01
C LEU A 60 -11.51 -2.23 14.34
N VAL A 61 -12.38 -1.90 13.38
CA VAL A 61 -12.36 -0.64 12.62
C VAL A 61 -13.71 0.07 12.79
N LYS A 62 -13.70 1.39 12.99
CA LYS A 62 -14.93 2.18 13.10
C LYS A 62 -15.65 2.28 11.75
N GLY A 63 -16.97 2.46 11.77
CA GLY A 63 -17.77 2.58 10.53
C GLY A 63 -17.27 3.71 9.63
N GLU A 64 -17.02 4.88 10.21
CA GLU A 64 -16.49 6.06 9.50
C GLU A 64 -15.13 5.79 8.86
N GLU A 65 -14.23 5.12 9.58
CA GLU A 65 -12.90 4.76 9.09
C GLU A 65 -12.98 3.77 7.93
N LYS A 66 -13.80 2.72 8.07
CA LYS A 66 -14.08 1.76 7.00
C LYS A 66 -14.66 2.45 5.75
N ASP A 67 -15.60 3.39 5.92
CA ASP A 67 -16.18 4.12 4.79
C ASP A 67 -15.16 5.05 4.09
N ILE A 68 -14.27 5.70 4.86
CA ILE A 68 -13.17 6.51 4.32
C ILE A 68 -12.20 5.64 3.50
N ILE A 69 -11.84 4.47 4.02
CA ILE A 69 -10.95 3.51 3.36
C ILE A 69 -11.56 3.05 2.04
N ILE A 70 -12.81 2.57 2.07
CA ILE A 70 -13.50 2.08 0.86
C ILE A 70 -13.59 3.21 -0.19
N LYS A 71 -13.98 4.43 0.21
CA LYS A 71 -14.04 5.57 -0.70
C LYS A 71 -12.69 5.84 -1.35
N THR A 72 -11.62 5.85 -0.56
CA THR A 72 -10.27 6.15 -1.06
C THR A 72 -9.73 5.05 -1.96
N LEU A 73 -9.99 3.78 -1.64
CA LEU A 73 -9.64 2.64 -2.50
C LEU A 73 -10.30 2.75 -3.88
N ASN A 74 -11.59 3.12 -3.94
CA ASN A 74 -12.27 3.37 -5.21
C ASN A 74 -11.67 4.55 -5.99
N GLU A 75 -11.26 5.62 -5.31
CA GLU A 75 -10.56 6.74 -5.95
C GLU A 75 -9.20 6.31 -6.51
N ILE A 76 -8.45 5.47 -5.78
CA ILE A 76 -7.19 4.88 -6.24
C ILE A 76 -7.42 4.01 -7.47
N GLU A 77 -8.47 3.18 -7.51
CA GLU A 77 -8.80 2.36 -8.68
C GLU A 77 -8.96 3.22 -9.93
N VAL A 78 -9.73 4.31 -9.82
CA VAL A 78 -9.98 5.25 -10.92
C VAL A 78 -8.67 5.91 -11.36
N ASP A 79 -7.83 6.30 -10.41
CA ASP A 79 -6.55 6.96 -10.70
C ASP A 79 -5.53 6.01 -11.34
N ILE A 80 -5.48 4.73 -10.94
CA ILE A 80 -4.66 3.71 -11.61
C ILE A 80 -5.17 3.51 -13.04
N ARG A 81 -6.49 3.36 -13.22
CA ARG A 81 -7.12 3.18 -14.53
C ARG A 81 -6.84 4.35 -15.48
N GLU A 82 -6.81 5.57 -14.95
CA GLU A 82 -6.59 6.80 -15.72
C GLU A 82 -5.10 7.20 -15.80
N ASN A 83 -4.20 6.33 -15.36
CA ASN A 83 -2.74 6.54 -15.32
C ASN A 83 -2.33 7.83 -14.58
N ARG A 84 -3.08 8.21 -13.54
CA ARG A 84 -2.76 9.34 -12.65
C ARG A 84 -1.80 8.97 -11.53
N ILE A 85 -1.68 7.68 -11.20
CA ILE A 85 -0.72 7.16 -10.23
C ILE A 85 0.40 6.45 -10.99
N GLU A 86 1.64 6.81 -10.64
CA GLU A 86 2.82 6.08 -11.08
C GLU A 86 3.08 4.90 -10.14
N LEU A 87 2.97 3.69 -10.67
CA LEU A 87 3.31 2.46 -9.94
C LEU A 87 4.83 2.30 -9.90
N LYS A 88 5.36 2.13 -8.69
CA LYS A 88 6.79 2.11 -8.38
C LYS A 88 7.29 0.70 -8.20
N THR A 89 8.38 0.36 -8.90
CA THR A 89 9.11 -0.92 -8.73
C THR A 89 9.76 -1.05 -7.37
N GLU A 90 10.07 0.07 -6.71
CA GLU A 90 10.63 0.11 -5.37
C GLU A 90 9.66 -0.44 -4.32
N LEU A 91 8.36 -0.42 -4.63
CA LEU A 91 7.30 -0.96 -3.80
C LEU A 91 7.03 -2.45 -4.08
N GLU A 92 7.88 -3.15 -4.82
CA GLU A 92 7.86 -4.62 -5.02
C GLU A 92 6.68 -5.14 -5.84
N ASP A 93 5.44 -4.92 -5.39
CA ASP A 93 4.21 -5.48 -5.97
C ASP A 93 3.05 -4.46 -6.02
N ILE A 94 1.93 -4.84 -6.65
CA ILE A 94 0.74 -3.97 -6.77
C ILE A 94 0.10 -3.66 -5.42
N HIS A 95 0.13 -4.60 -4.49
CA HIS A 95 -0.47 -4.49 -3.17
C HIS A 95 0.18 -3.34 -2.38
N MET A 96 1.50 -3.36 -2.28
CA MET A 96 2.31 -2.34 -1.64
C MET A 96 2.19 -0.98 -2.32
N ASN A 97 1.99 -0.95 -3.65
CA ASN A 97 1.70 0.29 -4.37
C ASN A 97 0.37 0.91 -3.94
N ILE A 98 -0.69 0.11 -3.87
CA ILE A 98 -2.03 0.55 -3.44
C ILE A 98 -2.01 0.96 -1.97
N GLU A 99 -1.40 0.16 -1.08
CA GLU A 99 -1.31 0.49 0.35
C GLU A 99 -0.51 1.77 0.58
N SER A 100 0.64 1.93 -0.09
CA SER A 100 1.44 3.15 0.01
C SER A 100 0.64 4.38 -0.43
N GLU A 101 -0.14 4.27 -1.50
CA GLU A 101 -0.98 5.35 -1.98
C GLU A 101 -2.15 5.65 -1.04
N LEU A 102 -2.76 4.62 -0.46
CA LEU A 102 -3.81 4.77 0.54
C LEU A 102 -3.30 5.54 1.76
N ILE A 103 -2.16 5.12 2.32
CA ILE A 103 -1.51 5.79 3.47
C ILE A 103 -1.20 7.24 3.17
N LYS A 104 -0.74 7.56 1.95
CA LYS A 104 -0.48 8.95 1.53
C LYS A 104 -1.75 9.81 1.56
N ARG A 105 -2.92 9.24 1.24
CA ARG A 105 -4.19 9.97 1.15
C ARG A 105 -4.87 10.15 2.50
N ILE A 106 -4.84 9.15 3.38
CA ILE A 106 -5.61 9.15 4.63
C ILE A 106 -4.76 9.23 5.91
N GLY A 107 -3.46 8.91 5.85
CA GLY A 107 -2.55 8.96 6.98
C GLY A 107 -2.12 7.59 7.53
N LYS A 108 -1.19 7.62 8.49
CA LYS A 108 -0.43 6.45 8.99
C LYS A 108 -1.23 5.47 9.86
N ASP A 109 -2.41 5.87 10.33
CA ASP A 109 -3.18 5.09 11.30
C ASP A 109 -3.96 3.93 10.66
N THR A 110 -3.94 3.82 9.33
CA THR A 110 -4.68 2.79 8.57
C THR A 110 -3.82 1.58 8.17
N LEU A 111 -2.67 1.42 8.82
CA LEU A 111 -1.72 0.34 8.52
C LEU A 111 -2.38 -1.02 8.80
N LEU A 112 -2.34 -1.93 7.80
CA LEU A 112 -2.80 -3.34 7.82
C LEU A 112 -4.23 -3.58 7.30
N ILE A 113 -4.42 -3.47 5.99
CA ILE A 113 -5.56 -4.08 5.27
C ILE A 113 -5.16 -5.37 4.55
N ALA A 114 -4.09 -6.03 4.99
CA ALA A 114 -3.66 -7.35 4.52
C ALA A 114 -3.63 -8.36 5.67
#